data_AF-A0A6A7N126-F1
#
_entry.id   AF-A0A6A7N126-F1
#
_cell.length_a   1.000
_cell.length_b   1.000
_cell.length_c   1.000
_cell.angle_alpha   90.00
_cell.angle_beta   90.00
_cell.angle_gamma   90.00
#
_symmetry.space_group_name_H-M   'P 1'
#
loop_
_entity.id
_entity.type
_entity.pdbx_description
1 polymer ?
#
loop_
_entity_poly.entity_id
_entity_poly.type
_entity_poly.pdbx_seq_one_letter_code
_entity_poly.pdbx_strand_id
1 'polypeptide(L)'
;MTYFCSTQLQQPDFAVCLRLLLLSPALEECVVRAGLQEWMTRQLAANNGGLPLTRAGPVLVSTAVFGLLHLGSGWQHALAVLAPGLALALLYQRSRSWTWCALAHSAMNAFAISVCGL
;
A
#
# COMPACT_ATOMS: atom_id res chain seq x y z
N MET A 1 14.86 15.15 -9.71
CA MET A 1 14.77 13.96 -8.81
C MET A 1 14.67 14.32 -7.32
N THR A 2 15.02 15.54 -6.90
CA THR A 2 15.01 15.96 -5.48
C THR A 2 13.62 16.18 -4.85
N TYR A 3 12.55 16.34 -5.63
CA TYR A 3 11.20 16.58 -5.09
C TYR A 3 10.48 15.32 -4.57
N PHE A 4 10.90 14.13 -5.01
CA PHE A 4 10.27 12.84 -4.62
C PHE A 4 11.00 12.13 -3.48
N CYS A 5 12.24 12.49 -3.19
CA CYS A 5 13.04 11.89 -2.14
C CYS A 5 12.97 12.77 -0.90
N SER A 6 12.08 12.43 0.03
CA SER A 6 12.04 13.10 1.33
C SER A 6 13.35 12.88 2.11
N THR A 7 13.63 13.75 3.07
CA THR A 7 14.82 13.63 3.94
C THR A 7 14.93 12.28 4.64
N GLN A 8 13.78 11.66 4.97
CA GLN A 8 13.73 10.32 5.57
C GLN A 8 14.22 9.21 4.64
N LEU A 9 14.11 9.39 3.32
CA LEU A 9 14.58 8.43 2.33
C LEU A 9 16.06 8.63 1.95
N GLN A 10 16.58 9.85 2.10
CA GLN A 10 17.95 10.20 1.72
C GLN A 10 18.98 9.75 2.75
N GLN A 11 18.67 9.87 4.05
CA GLN A 11 19.56 9.45 5.14
C GLN A 11 18.76 8.78 6.27
N PRO A 12 18.21 7.57 6.03
CA PRO A 12 17.48 6.86 7.06
C PRO A 12 18.42 6.35 8.15
N ASP A 13 18.14 6.71 9.40
CA ASP A 13 18.74 6.04 10.55
C ASP A 13 18.12 4.65 10.76
N PHE A 14 18.63 3.90 11.75
CA PHE A 14 18.12 2.58 12.06
C PHE A 14 16.62 2.57 12.43
N ALA A 15 16.15 3.58 13.17
CA ALA A 15 14.76 3.66 13.60
C ALA A 15 13.83 3.94 12.41
N VAL A 16 14.26 4.80 11.50
CA VAL A 16 13.56 5.07 10.24
C VAL A 16 13.52 3.81 9.37
N CYS A 17 14.62 3.07 9.25
CA CYS A 17 14.65 1.78 8.55
C CYS A 17 13.67 0.77 9.17
N LEU A 18 13.71 0.57 10.49
CA LEU A 18 12.79 -0.33 11.19
C LEU A 18 11.32 0.06 10.95
N ARG A 19 11.02 1.37 10.98
CA ARG A 19 9.69 1.87 10.71
C ARG A 19 9.27 1.62 9.27
N LEU A 20 10.06 2.05 8.29
CA LEU A 20 9.70 2.01 6.87
C LEU A 20 9.73 0.61 6.28
N LEU A 21 10.61 -0.27 6.77
CA LEU A 21 10.77 -1.62 6.22
C LEU A 21 9.95 -2.69 6.94
N LEU A 22 9.44 -2.42 8.15
CA LEU A 22 8.72 -3.44 8.92
C LEU A 22 7.42 -2.90 9.51
N LEU A 23 7.50 -1.88 10.37
CA LEU A 23 6.32 -1.46 11.15
C LEU A 23 5.23 -0.82 10.28
N SER A 24 5.60 0.11 9.38
CA SER A 24 4.66 0.79 8.49
C SER A 24 4.01 -0.18 7.52
N PRO A 25 4.78 -0.98 6.74
CA PRO A 25 4.18 -1.95 5.81
C PRO A 25 3.25 -2.95 6.51
N ALA A 26 3.62 -3.43 7.70
CA ALA A 26 2.78 -4.35 8.46
C ALA A 26 1.45 -3.71 8.89
N LEU A 27 1.49 -2.49 9.46
CA LEU A 27 0.30 -1.79 9.90
C LEU A 27 -0.60 -1.37 8.72
N GLU A 28 -0.01 -0.81 7.68
CA GLU A 28 -0.74 -0.33 6.50
C GLU A 28 -1.44 -1.48 5.77
N GLU A 29 -0.74 -2.59 5.52
CA GLU A 29 -1.36 -3.74 4.85
C GLU A 29 -2.35 -4.47 5.76
N CYS A 30 -2.13 -4.51 7.08
CA CYS A 30 -3.12 -5.05 8.01
C CYS A 30 -4.42 -4.22 7.97
N VAL A 31 -4.33 -2.89 8.05
CA VAL A 31 -5.52 -2.02 8.07
C VAL A 31 -6.21 -1.99 6.70
N VAL A 32 -5.45 -1.76 5.63
CA VAL A 32 -6.04 -1.51 4.31
C VAL A 32 -6.43 -2.81 3.62
N ARG A 33 -5.63 -3.88 3.70
CA ARG A 33 -5.87 -5.13 2.95
C ARG A 33 -6.66 -6.12 3.79
N ALA A 34 -6.11 -6.53 4.94
CA ALA A 34 -6.81 -7.47 5.83
C ALA A 34 -8.06 -6.86 6.51
N GLY A 35 -8.09 -5.54 6.71
CA GLY A 35 -9.24 -4.83 7.24
C GLY A 35 -10.22 -4.41 6.15
N LEU A 36 -9.93 -3.29 5.48
CA LEU A 36 -10.85 -2.63 4.55
C LEU A 36 -11.21 -3.47 3.32
N GLN A 37 -10.20 -3.89 2.53
CA GLN A 37 -10.44 -4.64 1.29
C GLN A 37 -11.13 -5.99 1.57
N GLU A 38 -10.73 -6.66 2.65
CA GLU A 38 -11.35 -7.90 3.11
C GLU A 38 -12.81 -7.72 3.47
N TRP A 39 -13.12 -6.73 4.33
CA TRP A 39 -14.47 -6.44 4.77
C TRP A 39 -15.39 -6.17 3.57
N MET A 40 -14.97 -5.32 2.64
CA MET A 40 -15.75 -5.04 1.42
C MET A 40 -15.95 -6.28 0.55
N THR A 41 -14.90 -7.11 0.41
CA THR A 41 -14.96 -8.35 -0.39
C THR A 41 -15.97 -9.33 0.20
N ARG A 42 -16.01 -9.47 1.54
CA ARG A 42 -16.99 -10.32 2.24
C ARG A 42 -18.41 -9.80 2.13
N GLN A 43 -18.61 -8.50 2.29
CA GLN A 43 -19.93 -7.86 2.12
C GLN A 43 -20.48 -8.07 0.71
N LEU A 44 -19.62 -7.94 -0.31
CA LEU A 44 -20.03 -8.14 -1.70
C LEU A 44 -20.36 -9.60 -2.02
N ALA A 45 -19.61 -10.54 -1.44
CA ALA A 45 -19.90 -11.97 -1.57
C ALA A 45 -21.23 -12.36 -0.91
N ALA A 46 -21.55 -11.78 0.26
CA ALA A 46 -22.78 -12.06 0.99
C ALA A 46 -24.05 -11.55 0.28
N ASN A 47 -23.93 -10.49 -0.54
CA ASN A 47 -25.06 -9.85 -1.21
C ASN A 47 -25.42 -10.43 -2.60
N ASN A 48 -24.95 -11.66 -2.93
CA ASN A 48 -25.33 -12.46 -4.11
C ASN A 48 -25.38 -11.72 -5.47
N GLY A 49 -24.21 -11.53 -6.10
CA GLY A 49 -24.14 -11.32 -7.55
C GLY A 49 -23.47 -10.02 -7.97
N GLY A 50 -22.19 -9.89 -7.68
CA GLY A 50 -21.42 -8.77 -8.16
C GLY A 50 -21.00 -8.91 -9.63
N LEU A 51 -21.50 -8.05 -10.53
CA LEU A 51 -20.92 -7.82 -11.87
C LEU A 51 -19.38 -7.65 -11.76
N PRO A 52 -18.58 -7.94 -12.80
CA PRO A 52 -17.11 -7.79 -12.73
C PRO A 52 -16.64 -6.43 -12.23
N LEU A 53 -17.38 -5.35 -12.52
CA LEU A 53 -17.12 -4.00 -12.01
C LEU A 53 -17.20 -3.90 -10.48
N THR A 54 -18.11 -4.67 -9.86
CA THR A 54 -18.27 -4.69 -8.39
C THR A 54 -17.11 -5.43 -7.70
N ARG A 55 -16.51 -6.45 -8.35
CA ARG A 55 -15.32 -7.15 -7.82
C ARG A 55 -14.06 -6.28 -7.84
N ALA A 56 -14.00 -5.31 -8.75
CA ALA A 56 -12.92 -4.32 -8.76
C ALA A 56 -13.09 -3.26 -7.65
N GLY A 57 -14.31 -3.07 -7.13
CA GLY A 57 -14.62 -2.07 -6.09
C GLY A 57 -13.69 -2.13 -4.87
N PRO A 58 -13.52 -3.27 -4.19
CA PRO A 58 -12.59 -3.39 -3.06
C PRO A 58 -11.13 -3.06 -3.41
N VAL A 59 -10.68 -3.43 -4.61
CA VAL A 59 -9.31 -3.13 -5.10
C VAL A 59 -9.13 -1.63 -5.32
N LEU A 60 -10.09 -0.99 -5.99
CA LEU A 60 -10.02 0.44 -6.28
C LEU A 60 -10.13 1.29 -5.01
N VAL A 61 -11.05 0.96 -4.11
CA VAL A 61 -11.24 1.70 -2.86
C VAL A 61 -10.03 1.54 -1.94
N SER A 62 -9.49 0.33 -1.78
CA SER A 62 -8.27 0.12 -0.98
C SER A 62 -7.07 0.87 -1.56
N THR A 63 -6.92 0.89 -2.89
CA THR A 63 -5.87 1.66 -3.58
C THR A 63 -6.03 3.17 -3.33
N ALA A 64 -7.25 3.68 -3.45
CA ALA A 64 -7.53 5.10 -3.21
C ALA A 64 -7.26 5.50 -1.76
N VAL A 65 -7.75 4.71 -0.79
CA VAL A 65 -7.48 4.95 0.64
C VAL A 65 -6.00 4.92 0.93
N PHE A 66 -5.26 3.95 0.37
CA PHE A 66 -3.81 3.88 0.51
C PHE A 66 -3.10 5.15 0.01
N GLY A 67 -3.49 5.66 -1.17
CA GLY A 67 -2.98 6.93 -1.68
C GLY A 67 -3.33 8.14 -0.80
N LEU A 68 -4.55 8.19 -0.28
CA LEU A 68 -5.00 9.28 0.61
C LEU A 68 -4.18 9.33 1.92
N LEU A 69 -3.80 8.18 2.48
CA LEU A 69 -2.94 8.13 3.68
C LEU A 69 -1.58 8.80 3.46
N HIS A 70 -1.12 8.89 2.21
CA HIS A 70 0.15 9.49 1.83
C HIS A 70 0.06 10.98 1.50
N LEU A 71 -1.13 11.60 1.56
CA LEU A 71 -1.29 13.05 1.37
C LEU A 71 -0.50 13.88 2.39
N GLY A 72 -0.26 13.33 3.59
CA GLY A 72 0.59 13.97 4.61
C GLY A 72 2.05 14.17 4.15
N SER A 73 2.50 13.41 3.15
CA SER A 73 3.82 13.54 2.51
C SER A 73 3.78 14.41 1.24
N GLY A 74 2.62 14.96 0.88
CA GLY A 74 2.39 15.78 -0.30
C GLY A 74 1.71 15.04 -1.45
N TRP A 75 1.01 15.78 -2.31
CA TRP A 75 0.16 15.23 -3.38
C TRP A 75 0.94 14.36 -4.38
N GLN A 76 2.20 14.69 -4.65
CA GLN A 76 3.06 13.93 -5.57
C GLN A 76 3.32 12.52 -5.04
N HIS A 77 3.58 12.38 -3.74
CA HIS A 77 3.76 11.08 -3.08
C HIS A 77 2.45 10.28 -3.10
N ALA A 78 1.33 10.92 -2.76
CA ALA A 78 0.01 10.30 -2.81
C ALA A 78 -0.33 9.71 -4.19
N LEU A 79 0.02 10.40 -5.27
CA LEU A 79 -0.15 9.88 -6.63
C LEU A 79 0.86 8.79 -6.97
N ALA A 80 2.14 8.96 -6.60
CA ALA A 80 3.17 7.99 -6.89
C ALA A 80 2.89 6.62 -6.25
N VAL A 81 2.26 6.61 -5.08
CA VAL A 81 1.91 5.35 -4.38
C VAL A 81 0.64 4.68 -4.91
N LEU A 82 -0.11 5.29 -5.84
CA LEU A 82 -1.31 4.65 -6.41
C LEU A 82 -0.96 3.39 -7.21
N ALA A 83 0.12 3.44 -8.00
CA ALA A 83 0.58 2.29 -8.78
C ALA A 83 1.03 1.10 -7.90
N PRO A 84 1.95 1.27 -6.92
CA PRO A 84 2.28 0.19 -5.99
C PRO A 84 1.09 -0.21 -5.11
N GLY A 85 0.25 0.75 -4.68
CA GLY A 85 -0.97 0.47 -3.93
C GLY A 85 -1.96 -0.43 -4.68
N LEU A 86 -2.10 -0.22 -5.99
CA LEU A 86 -2.89 -1.07 -6.87
C LEU A 86 -2.28 -2.46 -7.01
N ALA A 87 -0.96 -2.54 -7.20
CA ALA A 87 -0.24 -3.81 -7.28
C ALA A 87 -0.44 -4.64 -6.01
N LEU A 88 -0.36 -4.02 -4.83
CA LEU A 88 -0.60 -4.66 -3.54
C LEU A 88 -2.06 -5.08 -3.36
N ALA A 89 -3.01 -4.27 -3.79
CA ALA A 89 -4.44 -4.61 -3.74
C ALA A 89 -4.78 -5.80 -4.65
N LEU A 90 -4.18 -5.88 -5.84
CA LEU A 90 -4.30 -7.02 -6.74
C LEU A 90 -3.61 -8.28 -6.19
N LEU A 91 -2.43 -8.12 -5.58
CA LEU A 91 -1.73 -9.20 -4.89
C LEU A 91 -2.59 -9.77 -3.76
N TYR A 92 -3.22 -8.91 -2.97
CA TYR A 92 -4.14 -9.33 -1.91
C TYR A 92 -5.38 -10.03 -2.49
N GLN A 93 -5.96 -9.50 -3.57
CA GLN A 93 -7.10 -10.11 -4.25
C GLN A 93 -6.80 -11.54 -4.70
N ARG A 94 -5.59 -11.78 -5.19
CA ARG A 94 -5.13 -13.09 -5.68
C ARG A 94 -4.74 -14.04 -4.55
N SER A 95 -3.95 -13.57 -3.58
CA SER A 95 -3.32 -14.42 -2.55
C SER A 95 -4.13 -14.53 -1.27
N ARG A 96 -4.99 -13.55 -0.99
CA ARG A 96 -5.75 -13.39 0.26
C ARG A 96 -4.84 -13.37 1.50
N SER A 97 -3.58 -12.98 1.34
CA SER A 97 -2.59 -12.94 2.40
C SER A 97 -1.99 -11.54 2.50
N TRP A 98 -2.27 -10.87 3.61
CA TRP A 98 -1.71 -9.54 3.88
C TRP A 98 -0.21 -9.60 4.18
N THR A 99 0.30 -10.76 4.64
CA THR A 99 1.74 -10.96 4.88
C THR A 99 2.54 -10.84 3.58
N TRP A 100 2.06 -11.42 2.47
CA TRP A 100 2.69 -11.25 1.17
C TRP A 100 2.67 -9.79 0.70
N CYS A 101 1.58 -9.07 0.96
CA CYS A 101 1.50 -7.63 0.69
C CYS A 101 2.51 -6.86 1.54
N ALA A 102 2.62 -7.14 2.84
CA ALA A 102 3.57 -6.47 3.73
C ALA A 102 5.02 -6.70 3.28
N LEU A 103 5.38 -7.93 2.88
CA LEU A 103 6.71 -8.24 2.34
C LEU A 103 6.98 -7.51 1.01
N ALA A 104 6.01 -7.51 0.08
CA ALA A 104 6.15 -6.81 -1.19
C ALA A 104 6.27 -5.29 -0.99
N HIS A 105 5.48 -4.72 -0.09
CA HIS A 105 5.54 -3.32 0.29
C HIS A 105 6.90 -2.99 0.94
N SER A 106 7.39 -3.83 1.85
CA SER A 106 8.73 -3.66 2.44
C SER A 106 9.83 -3.66 1.38
N ALA A 107 9.73 -4.52 0.37
CA ALA A 107 10.66 -4.55 -0.76
C ALA A 107 10.58 -3.27 -1.62
N MET A 108 9.37 -2.73 -1.85
CA MET A 108 9.19 -1.45 -2.54
C MET A 108 9.80 -0.28 -1.75
N ASN A 109 9.65 -0.28 -0.42
CA ASN A 109 10.26 0.74 0.44
C ASN A 109 11.79 0.63 0.44
N ALA A 110 12.34 -0.59 0.50
CA ALA A 110 13.78 -0.81 0.37
C ALA A 110 14.31 -0.31 -0.98
N PHE A 111 13.58 -0.58 -2.07
CA PHE A 111 13.92 -0.06 -3.39
C PHE A 111 13.90 1.48 -3.41
N ALA A 112 12.86 2.11 -2.87
CA ALA A 112 12.77 3.57 -2.80
C ALA A 112 13.93 4.20 -2.01
N ILE A 113 14.30 3.61 -0.86
CA ILE A 113 15.47 4.02 -0.08
C ILE A 113 16.75 3.89 -0.92
N SER A 114 16.94 2.77 -1.62
CA SER A 114 18.15 2.57 -2.44
C SER A 114 18.29 3.58 -3.59
N VAL A 115 17.18 4.04 -4.17
CA VAL A 115 17.19 5.02 -5.26
C VAL A 115 17.34 6.46 -4.73
N CYS A 116 16.79 6.75 -3.56
CA CYS A 116 16.82 8.09 -2.96
C CYS A 116 18.03 8.37 -2.06
N GLY A 117 18.70 7.33 -1.55
CA GLY A 117 19.90 7.42 -0.71
C GLY A 117 21.22 7.45 -1.47
N LEU A 118 21.18 7.41 -2.81
CA LEU A 118 22.30 7.68 -3.72
C LEU A 118 22.38 9.17 -4.06
#